data_AF-A0A6C0ADJ5-F1
#
_entry.id   AF-A0A6C0ADJ5-F1
#
_cell.length_a   1.000
_cell.length_b   1.000
_cell.length_c   1.000
_cell.angle_alpha   90.00
_cell.angle_beta   90.00
_cell.angle_gamma   90.00
#
_symmetry.space_group_name_H-M   'P 1'
#
loop_
_entity.id
_entity.type
_entity.pdbx_description
1 polymer ?
#
loop_
_entity_poly.entity_id
_entity_poly.type
_entity_poly.pdbx_seq_one_letter_code
_entity_poly.pdbx_strand_id
1 'polypeptide(L)'
;MVFTPKNRNELYSAINLWLDDEQQAITDYGSISDWDTSKVKDMSLLFNNCDFNGDISKWDTSNVKNMCHMFSCSTFNGNISNWDTTKVIDMSNMFNNSRFNQDISNWNTSNVKNMGYMFSESKFNGNISNWNTKNVINMKGMFYYSSFNGDISNWNTCKVKNTSRMFAFSKFNKNISNWNVAKVINMKYMFWNSKFNSDISKWNTSNVNNMQGMFYYSKFNGDISKWNTSSVNNMQGMFSYSQFNRDINKWNISKVTDMTNMFSYSLFNENISNWNTSNVIRMTRMFTFSKFNGDISKWDTSNVTNMSEMFSDSQFNGNISKWDTSSVTDMWGMFRNSNFNQDISNWNVYNVKNMGYMFCLSPFNGNISSWNTSNVTYMTGMFQKTHFNQNISDWNTQNVKYMYSMFFESNFDGDISDWNLNNLAHSTDKICIPIKWVVVEVNKKDVECCVLLQPIENEFIKCSTCNKCFDIYVKENWINNKKSCPMCTIKWENNKVYLMK
;
A
#
# COMPACT_ATOMS: atom_id res chain seq x y z
N MET A 1 -39.32 47.90 2.49
CA MET A 1 -38.30 47.79 1.44
C MET A 1 -37.88 46.33 1.37
N VAL A 2 -37.66 45.78 0.18
CA VAL A 2 -37.08 44.44 0.05
C VAL A 2 -35.58 44.53 0.34
N PHE A 3 -35.04 43.62 1.15
CA PHE A 3 -33.60 43.55 1.38
C PHE A 3 -32.88 43.16 0.08
N THR A 4 -31.88 43.96 -0.31
CA THR A 4 -31.14 43.80 -1.58
C THR A 4 -29.64 43.85 -1.31
N PRO A 5 -29.01 42.73 -0.89
CA PRO A 5 -27.59 42.70 -0.57
C PRO A 5 -26.75 43.06 -1.80
N LYS A 6 -25.77 43.95 -1.62
CA LYS A 6 -24.91 44.42 -2.72
C LYS A 6 -23.81 43.41 -3.08
N ASN A 7 -23.49 42.50 -2.17
CA ASN A 7 -22.39 41.55 -2.29
C ASN A 7 -22.62 40.33 -1.38
N ARG A 8 -21.73 39.33 -1.52
CA ARG A 8 -21.77 38.10 -0.72
C ARG A 8 -21.75 38.34 0.78
N ASN A 9 -20.96 39.30 1.27
CA ASN A 9 -20.78 39.49 2.71
C ASN A 9 -22.06 40.03 3.37
N GLU A 10 -22.74 40.98 2.72
CA GLU A 10 -24.05 41.46 3.20
C GLU A 10 -25.09 40.33 3.24
N LEU A 11 -25.16 39.51 2.18
CA LEU A 11 -26.06 38.35 2.17
C LEU A 11 -25.68 37.32 3.25
N TYR A 12 -24.39 37.01 3.41
CA TYR A 12 -23.89 36.07 4.40
C TYR A 12 -24.19 36.52 5.83
N SER A 13 -24.03 37.81 6.14
CA SER A 13 -24.39 38.37 7.44
C SER A 13 -25.89 38.25 7.73
N ALA A 14 -26.75 38.53 6.74
CA ALA A 14 -28.19 38.36 6.89
C ALA A 14 -28.58 36.87 7.07
N ILE A 15 -27.93 35.95 6.36
CA ILE A 15 -28.14 34.50 6.54
C ILE A 15 -27.70 34.04 7.93
N ASN A 16 -26.54 34.46 8.43
CA ASN A 16 -26.12 34.08 9.78
C ASN A 16 -27.11 34.56 10.83
N LEU A 17 -27.58 35.82 10.71
CA LEU A 17 -28.64 36.29 11.59
C LEU A 17 -29.91 35.46 11.45
N TRP A 18 -30.31 35.08 10.23
CA TRP A 18 -31.45 34.19 10.02
C TRP A 18 -31.31 32.83 10.72
N LEU A 19 -30.09 32.26 10.71
CA LEU A 19 -29.81 30.97 11.34
C LEU A 19 -29.70 31.07 12.87
N ASP A 20 -29.22 32.20 13.40
CA ASP A 20 -29.02 32.42 14.83
C ASP A 20 -30.29 32.95 15.53
N ASP A 21 -31.02 33.88 14.88
CA ASP A 21 -32.24 34.54 15.34
C ASP A 21 -33.14 34.93 14.16
N GLU A 22 -33.97 33.98 13.72
CA GLU A 22 -34.89 34.15 12.59
C GLU A 22 -35.84 35.35 12.78
N GLN A 23 -36.31 35.61 14.01
CA GLN A 23 -37.26 36.69 14.27
C GLN A 23 -36.62 38.07 14.13
N GLN A 24 -35.36 38.21 14.59
CA GLN A 24 -34.59 39.42 14.36
C GLN A 24 -34.26 39.59 12.87
N ALA A 25 -33.89 38.51 12.17
CA ALA A 25 -33.65 38.57 10.73
C ALA A 25 -34.89 38.99 9.92
N ILE A 26 -36.08 38.51 10.29
CA ILE A 26 -37.35 38.94 9.69
C ILE A 26 -37.58 40.44 9.94
N THR A 27 -37.26 40.94 11.13
CA THR A 27 -37.40 42.35 11.48
C THR A 27 -36.45 43.22 10.65
N ASP A 28 -35.20 42.79 10.49
CA ASP A 28 -34.14 43.58 9.85
C ASP A 28 -34.19 43.50 8.31
N TYR A 29 -34.51 42.33 7.77
CA TYR A 29 -34.35 42.02 6.35
C TYR A 29 -35.64 41.50 5.68
N GLY A 30 -36.69 41.20 6.45
CA GLY A 30 -37.88 40.51 5.95
C GLY A 30 -37.64 39.00 5.75
N SER A 31 -38.65 38.29 5.23
CA SER A 31 -38.56 36.85 4.96
C SER A 31 -37.42 36.54 3.99
N ILE A 32 -36.62 35.52 4.30
CA ILE A 32 -35.51 35.05 3.45
C ILE A 32 -35.95 34.74 2.00
N SER A 33 -37.18 34.29 1.82
CA SER A 33 -37.74 33.94 0.51
C SER A 33 -37.98 35.15 -0.39
N ASP A 34 -38.09 36.34 0.18
CA ASP A 34 -38.41 37.58 -0.55
C ASP A 34 -37.18 38.48 -0.78
N TRP A 35 -35.99 38.08 -0.34
CA TRP A 35 -34.75 38.84 -0.55
C TRP A 35 -34.38 38.95 -2.04
N ASP A 36 -34.05 40.16 -2.50
CA ASP A 36 -33.59 40.43 -3.87
C ASP A 36 -32.08 40.19 -3.97
N THR A 37 -31.69 38.99 -4.39
CA THR A 37 -30.29 38.58 -4.53
C THR A 37 -29.66 38.91 -5.89
N SER A 38 -30.36 39.66 -6.77
CA SER A 38 -29.97 39.94 -8.16
C SER A 38 -28.58 40.58 -8.34
N LYS A 39 -28.08 41.29 -7.32
CA LYS A 39 -26.75 41.95 -7.35
C LYS A 39 -25.61 41.03 -6.94
N VAL A 40 -25.90 39.89 -6.31
CA VAL A 40 -24.90 38.99 -5.75
C VAL A 40 -24.25 38.15 -6.86
N LYS A 41 -22.92 38.18 -6.92
CA LYS A 41 -22.12 37.41 -7.89
C LYS A 41 -21.44 36.18 -7.30
N ASP A 42 -21.40 36.10 -5.98
CA ASP A 42 -20.73 35.04 -5.23
C ASP A 42 -21.69 34.59 -4.12
N MET A 43 -22.06 33.31 -4.15
CA MET A 43 -22.89 32.63 -3.15
C MET A 43 -22.11 31.50 -2.47
N SER A 44 -20.78 31.58 -2.50
CA SER A 44 -19.94 30.60 -1.82
C SER A 44 -20.19 30.59 -0.32
N LEU A 45 -20.16 29.39 0.27
CA LEU A 45 -20.24 29.12 1.71
C LEU A 45 -21.53 29.58 2.43
N LEU A 46 -22.54 30.10 1.73
CA LEU A 46 -23.71 30.73 2.37
C LEU A 46 -24.45 29.82 3.36
N PHE A 47 -24.59 28.52 3.07
CA PHE A 47 -25.24 27.54 3.93
C PHE A 47 -24.32 26.35 4.25
N ASN A 48 -23.00 26.58 4.29
CA ASN A 48 -22.04 25.54 4.60
C ASN A 48 -22.15 25.10 6.06
N ASN A 49 -22.35 23.80 6.28
CA ASN A 49 -22.54 23.19 7.61
C ASN A 49 -23.76 23.75 8.36
N CYS A 50 -24.82 24.13 7.63
CA CYS A 50 -26.04 24.69 8.20
C CYS A 50 -27.20 23.69 8.20
N ASP A 51 -27.99 23.69 9.28
CA ASP A 51 -29.29 23.02 9.34
C ASP A 51 -30.39 23.96 8.78
N PHE A 52 -30.32 24.22 7.48
CA PHE A 52 -31.25 25.11 6.78
C PHE A 52 -32.00 24.36 5.70
N ASN A 53 -33.34 24.50 5.68
CA ASN A 53 -34.19 23.93 4.63
C ASN A 53 -35.36 24.87 4.25
N GLY A 54 -35.19 26.18 4.47
CA GLY A 54 -36.19 27.19 4.10
C GLY A 54 -36.30 27.40 2.60
N ASP A 55 -37.38 28.06 2.17
CA ASP A 55 -37.61 28.36 0.75
C ASP A 55 -36.75 29.53 0.27
N ILE A 56 -35.94 29.26 -0.76
CA ILE A 56 -35.09 30.22 -1.48
C ILE A 56 -35.28 30.10 -3.00
N SER A 57 -36.41 29.51 -3.43
CA SER A 57 -36.71 29.25 -4.84
C SER A 57 -36.86 30.53 -5.67
N LYS A 58 -37.23 31.65 -5.03
CA LYS A 58 -37.41 32.97 -5.67
C LYS A 58 -36.12 33.79 -5.81
N TRP A 59 -34.98 33.33 -5.28
CA TRP A 59 -33.73 34.06 -5.37
C TRP A 59 -33.27 34.24 -6.82
N ASP A 60 -32.90 35.46 -7.19
CA ASP A 60 -32.32 35.75 -8.50
C ASP A 60 -30.82 35.39 -8.51
N THR A 61 -30.52 34.29 -9.21
CA THR A 61 -29.17 33.75 -9.37
C THR A 61 -28.51 34.12 -10.70
N SER A 62 -29.16 34.94 -11.54
CA SER A 62 -28.73 35.25 -12.91
C SER A 62 -27.37 35.95 -13.02
N ASN A 63 -26.87 36.55 -11.94
CA ASN A 63 -25.55 37.18 -11.86
C ASN A 63 -24.48 36.36 -11.12
N VAL A 64 -24.86 35.22 -10.55
CA VAL A 64 -23.98 34.38 -9.74
C VAL A 64 -22.94 33.68 -10.62
N LYS A 65 -21.67 33.78 -10.21
CA LYS A 65 -20.52 33.15 -10.86
C LYS A 65 -19.88 32.06 -9.99
N ASN A 66 -20.03 32.16 -8.67
CA ASN A 66 -19.41 31.25 -7.71
C ASN A 66 -20.48 30.70 -6.74
N MET A 67 -20.62 29.38 -6.68
CA MET A 67 -21.50 28.65 -5.76
C MET A 67 -20.71 27.65 -4.91
N CYS A 68 -19.39 27.83 -4.77
CA CYS A 68 -18.56 26.83 -4.12
C CYS A 68 -18.96 26.63 -2.65
N HIS A 69 -19.04 25.38 -2.21
CA HIS A 69 -19.45 25.00 -0.85
C HIS A 69 -20.84 25.50 -0.39
N MET A 70 -21.68 26.07 -1.27
CA MET A 70 -22.90 26.77 -0.82
C MET A 70 -23.79 25.94 0.10
N PHE A 71 -23.95 24.63 -0.16
CA PHE A 71 -24.73 23.70 0.66
C PHE A 71 -23.91 22.49 1.15
N SER A 72 -22.59 22.67 1.27
CA SER A 72 -21.69 21.63 1.78
C SER A 72 -22.06 21.30 3.23
N CYS A 73 -22.12 20.02 3.60
CA CYS A 73 -22.57 19.54 4.91
C CYS A 73 -23.94 20.07 5.36
N SER A 74 -24.79 20.55 4.44
CA SER A 74 -26.09 21.13 4.77
C SER A 74 -27.22 20.10 4.76
N THR A 75 -28.26 20.36 5.56
CA THR A 75 -29.52 19.61 5.50
C THR A 75 -30.45 20.05 4.37
N PHE A 76 -30.10 21.11 3.64
CA PHE A 76 -30.89 21.69 2.57
C PHE A 76 -31.28 20.66 1.49
N ASN A 77 -32.57 20.64 1.18
CA ASN A 77 -33.18 19.80 0.15
C ASN A 77 -34.38 20.52 -0.50
N GLY A 78 -34.38 21.85 -0.51
CA GLY A 78 -35.41 22.68 -1.13
C GLY A 78 -35.33 22.72 -2.66
N ASN A 79 -36.42 23.09 -3.32
CA ASN A 79 -36.48 23.17 -4.78
C ASN A 79 -35.72 24.41 -5.31
N ILE A 80 -34.70 24.17 -6.11
CA ILE A 80 -33.87 25.19 -6.78
C ILE A 80 -33.77 24.95 -8.30
N SER A 81 -34.72 24.21 -8.86
CA SER A 81 -34.77 23.89 -10.29
C SER A 81 -34.87 25.14 -11.19
N ASN A 82 -35.48 26.22 -10.68
CA ASN A 82 -35.70 27.47 -11.41
C ASN A 82 -34.51 28.44 -11.39
N TRP A 83 -33.41 28.11 -10.70
CA TRP A 83 -32.25 28.99 -10.62
C TRP A 83 -31.53 29.14 -11.98
N ASP A 84 -31.18 30.37 -12.32
CA ASP A 84 -30.37 30.68 -13.49
C ASP A 84 -28.89 30.44 -13.18
N THR A 85 -28.36 29.34 -13.73
CA THR A 85 -26.97 28.93 -13.59
C THR A 85 -26.09 29.33 -14.77
N THR A 86 -26.60 30.10 -15.73
CA THR A 86 -25.92 30.41 -17.00
C THR A 86 -24.58 31.11 -16.83
N LYS A 87 -24.37 31.88 -15.76
CA LYS A 87 -23.10 32.59 -15.48
C LYS A 87 -22.19 31.86 -14.50
N VAL A 88 -22.60 30.73 -13.95
CA VAL A 88 -21.85 30.01 -12.91
C VAL A 88 -20.58 29.38 -13.51
N ILE A 89 -19.45 29.61 -12.84
CA ILE A 89 -18.12 29.14 -13.23
C ILE A 89 -17.61 28.06 -12.27
N ASP A 90 -17.92 28.18 -10.97
CA ASP A 90 -17.47 27.27 -9.93
C ASP A 90 -18.65 26.71 -9.11
N MET A 91 -18.81 25.38 -9.15
CA MET A 91 -19.79 24.61 -8.38
C MET A 91 -19.09 23.61 -7.44
N SER A 92 -17.79 23.79 -7.18
CA SER A 92 -17.03 22.83 -6.39
C SER A 92 -17.56 22.73 -4.96
N ASN A 93 -17.65 21.50 -4.46
CA ASN A 93 -18.22 21.15 -3.16
C ASN A 93 -19.65 21.66 -2.91
N MET A 94 -20.40 22.14 -3.90
CA MET A 94 -21.70 22.79 -3.66
C MET A 94 -22.65 21.92 -2.82
N PHE A 95 -22.66 20.61 -3.04
CA PHE A 95 -23.48 19.63 -2.30
C PHE A 95 -22.63 18.52 -1.66
N ASN A 96 -21.37 18.81 -1.32
CA ASN A 96 -20.52 17.85 -0.63
C ASN A 96 -21.14 17.47 0.73
N ASN A 97 -21.26 16.17 1.03
CA ASN A 97 -21.89 15.63 2.25
C ASN A 97 -23.27 16.25 2.54
N SER A 98 -24.01 16.60 1.49
CA SER A 98 -25.33 17.25 1.58
C SER A 98 -26.47 16.23 1.51
N ARG A 99 -27.61 16.59 2.11
CA ARG A 99 -28.88 15.84 1.96
C ARG A 99 -29.59 16.12 0.62
N PHE A 100 -29.12 17.09 -0.15
CA PHE A 100 -29.76 17.53 -1.38
C PHE A 100 -29.96 16.40 -2.40
N ASN A 101 -31.19 16.25 -2.89
CA ASN A 101 -31.59 15.27 -3.91
C ASN A 101 -32.78 15.75 -4.77
N GLN A 102 -32.93 17.07 -4.96
CA GLN A 102 -33.96 17.64 -5.82
C GLN A 102 -33.54 17.67 -7.29
N ASP A 103 -34.50 17.93 -8.18
CA ASP A 103 -34.26 18.04 -9.62
C ASP A 103 -33.46 19.31 -9.98
N ILE A 104 -32.35 19.09 -10.68
CA ILE A 104 -31.45 20.11 -11.23
C ILE A 104 -31.09 19.79 -12.69
N SER A 105 -31.91 18.97 -13.35
CA SER A 105 -31.68 18.54 -14.73
C SER A 105 -31.71 19.70 -15.73
N ASN A 106 -32.46 20.76 -15.42
CA ASN A 106 -32.63 21.96 -16.26
C ASN A 106 -31.50 23.01 -16.11
N TRP A 107 -30.56 22.80 -15.20
CA TRP A 107 -29.46 23.77 -14.99
C TRP A 107 -28.55 23.89 -16.22
N ASN A 108 -28.18 25.13 -16.55
CA ASN A 108 -27.24 25.42 -17.63
C ASN A 108 -25.80 25.41 -17.09
N THR A 109 -25.11 24.31 -17.29
CA THR A 109 -23.72 24.12 -16.84
C THR A 109 -22.65 24.53 -17.87
N SER A 110 -23.05 25.16 -18.98
CA SER A 110 -22.17 25.38 -20.14
C SER A 110 -20.97 26.30 -19.87
N ASN A 111 -21.01 27.12 -18.82
CA ASN A 111 -19.90 28.00 -18.40
C ASN A 111 -19.11 27.46 -17.20
N VAL A 112 -19.55 26.36 -16.59
CA VAL A 112 -18.92 25.78 -15.42
C VAL A 112 -17.55 25.20 -15.79
N LYS A 113 -16.53 25.56 -15.02
CA LYS A 113 -15.14 25.09 -15.17
C LYS A 113 -14.74 24.12 -14.07
N ASN A 114 -15.32 24.25 -12.88
CA ASN A 114 -14.96 23.46 -11.70
C ASN A 114 -16.19 22.79 -11.08
N MET A 115 -16.20 21.45 -11.10
CA MET A 115 -17.22 20.60 -10.46
C MET A 115 -16.58 19.69 -9.39
N GLY A 116 -15.37 20.02 -8.93
CA GLY A 116 -14.64 19.19 -7.97
C GLY A 116 -15.46 18.96 -6.70
N TYR A 117 -15.61 17.71 -6.28
CA TYR A 117 -16.32 17.30 -5.08
C TYR A 117 -17.79 17.73 -4.99
N MET A 118 -18.42 18.18 -6.08
CA MET A 118 -19.76 18.76 -6.05
C MET A 118 -20.79 17.85 -5.37
N PHE A 119 -20.73 16.53 -5.58
CA PHE A 119 -21.61 15.52 -4.97
C PHE A 119 -20.85 14.46 -4.17
N SER A 120 -19.66 14.81 -3.66
CA SER A 120 -18.90 13.95 -2.75
C SER A 120 -19.74 13.63 -1.52
N GLU A 121 -19.81 12.38 -1.09
CA GLU A 121 -20.58 11.91 0.08
C GLU A 121 -22.07 12.32 0.08
N SER A 122 -22.58 12.76 -1.07
CA SER A 122 -23.95 13.24 -1.22
C SER A 122 -24.94 12.08 -1.46
N LYS A 123 -26.20 12.30 -1.04
CA LYS A 123 -27.33 11.44 -1.39
C LYS A 123 -27.84 11.63 -2.82
N PHE A 124 -27.34 12.65 -3.52
CA PHE A 124 -27.81 13.01 -4.86
C PHE A 124 -27.72 11.82 -5.85
N ASN A 125 -28.85 11.51 -6.50
CA ASN A 125 -28.94 10.52 -7.56
C ASN A 125 -29.89 10.96 -8.69
N GLY A 126 -30.07 12.28 -8.86
CA GLY A 126 -30.93 12.86 -9.89
C GLY A 126 -30.35 12.77 -11.30
N ASN A 127 -31.16 13.07 -12.31
CA ASN A 127 -30.74 13.06 -13.71
C ASN A 127 -29.91 14.30 -14.08
N ILE A 128 -28.67 14.08 -14.51
CA ILE A 128 -27.74 15.13 -14.98
C ILE A 128 -27.13 14.78 -16.35
N SER A 129 -27.77 13.88 -17.09
CA SER A 129 -27.29 13.44 -18.41
C SER A 129 -27.24 14.57 -19.45
N ASN A 130 -28.13 15.57 -19.32
CA ASN A 130 -28.26 16.71 -20.24
C ASN A 130 -27.30 17.87 -19.95
N TRP A 131 -26.47 17.77 -18.90
CA TRP A 131 -25.54 18.83 -18.54
C TRP A 131 -24.46 19.04 -19.59
N ASN A 132 -24.17 20.32 -19.90
CA ASN A 132 -23.14 20.70 -20.86
C ASN A 132 -21.78 20.86 -20.17
N THR A 133 -20.97 19.81 -20.21
CA THR A 133 -19.66 19.77 -19.54
C THR A 133 -18.48 20.22 -20.40
N LYS A 134 -18.71 20.78 -21.60
CA LYS A 134 -17.65 21.13 -22.59
C LYS A 134 -16.55 22.06 -22.08
N ASN A 135 -16.83 22.83 -21.03
CA ASN A 135 -15.92 23.80 -20.44
C ASN A 135 -15.34 23.35 -19.09
N VAL A 136 -15.74 22.19 -18.58
CA VAL A 136 -15.26 21.67 -17.30
C VAL A 136 -13.80 21.24 -17.43
N ILE A 137 -12.99 21.70 -16.47
CA ILE A 137 -11.56 21.43 -16.38
C ILE A 137 -11.28 20.47 -15.21
N ASN A 138 -12.05 20.58 -14.12
CA ASN A 138 -11.83 19.82 -12.89
C ASN A 138 -13.09 19.05 -12.47
N MET A 139 -12.98 17.72 -12.42
CA MET A 139 -14.01 16.79 -11.92
C MET A 139 -13.49 15.95 -10.73
N LYS A 140 -12.41 16.40 -10.08
CA LYS A 140 -11.81 15.72 -8.93
C LYS A 140 -12.87 15.39 -7.88
N GLY A 141 -13.00 14.12 -7.52
CA GLY A 141 -13.87 13.67 -6.43
C GLY A 141 -15.35 13.97 -6.61
N MET A 142 -15.84 14.30 -7.81
CA MET A 142 -17.22 14.75 -8.03
C MET A 142 -18.27 13.80 -7.42
N PHE A 143 -18.03 12.48 -7.47
CA PHE A 143 -18.88 11.43 -6.91
C PHE A 143 -18.14 10.53 -5.91
N TYR A 144 -17.14 11.06 -5.21
CA TYR A 144 -16.42 10.34 -4.15
C TYR A 144 -17.40 9.89 -3.06
N TYR A 145 -17.40 8.60 -2.67
CA TYR A 145 -18.36 8.02 -1.71
C TYR A 145 -19.85 8.29 -2.04
N SER A 146 -20.18 8.60 -3.30
CA SER A 146 -21.54 8.92 -3.70
C SER A 146 -22.35 7.67 -4.05
N SER A 147 -23.67 7.73 -3.81
CA SER A 147 -24.62 6.73 -4.32
C SER A 147 -25.00 6.94 -5.79
N PHE A 148 -24.53 8.01 -6.43
CA PHE A 148 -24.82 8.33 -7.83
C PHE A 148 -24.47 7.17 -8.77
N ASN A 149 -25.44 6.80 -9.61
CA ASN A 149 -25.25 5.80 -10.67
C ASN A 149 -26.07 6.15 -11.93
N GLY A 150 -26.30 7.44 -12.17
CA GLY A 150 -26.99 7.94 -13.35
C GLY A 150 -26.14 7.88 -14.62
N ASP A 151 -26.78 8.00 -15.78
CA ASP A 151 -26.08 8.04 -17.07
C ASP A 151 -25.41 9.40 -17.31
N ILE A 152 -24.12 9.35 -17.63
CA ILE A 152 -23.25 10.50 -17.95
C ILE A 152 -22.42 10.23 -19.21
N SER A 153 -22.83 9.27 -20.03
CA SER A 153 -22.15 8.87 -21.26
C SER A 153 -22.04 10.00 -22.28
N ASN A 154 -23.01 10.92 -22.29
CA ASN A 154 -23.09 12.05 -23.23
C ASN A 154 -22.25 13.27 -22.81
N TRP A 155 -21.56 13.22 -21.66
CA TRP A 155 -20.74 14.35 -21.21
C TRP A 155 -19.54 14.60 -22.12
N ASN A 156 -19.28 15.88 -22.40
CA ASN A 156 -18.11 16.30 -23.15
C ASN A 156 -16.93 16.57 -22.20
N THR A 157 -16.02 15.60 -22.10
CA THR A 157 -14.86 15.66 -21.21
C THR A 157 -13.57 16.20 -21.86
N CYS A 158 -13.63 16.74 -23.09
CA CYS A 158 -12.43 17.04 -23.89
C CYS A 158 -11.48 18.10 -23.29
N LYS A 159 -11.93 18.87 -22.28
CA LYS A 159 -11.13 19.86 -21.55
C LYS A 159 -10.76 19.42 -20.13
N VAL A 160 -11.29 18.29 -19.65
CA VAL A 160 -11.05 17.82 -18.28
C VAL A 160 -9.59 17.43 -18.13
N LYS A 161 -8.95 17.94 -17.07
CA LYS A 161 -7.55 17.66 -16.72
C LYS A 161 -7.43 16.77 -15.48
N ASN A 162 -8.42 16.79 -14.59
CA ASN A 162 -8.36 16.09 -13.30
C ASN A 162 -9.63 15.31 -13.03
N THR A 163 -9.51 13.98 -12.97
CA THR A 163 -10.56 13.03 -12.59
C THR A 163 -10.20 12.25 -11.32
N SER A 164 -9.18 12.71 -10.58
CA SER A 164 -8.72 12.00 -9.38
C SER A 164 -9.86 11.81 -8.37
N ARG A 165 -9.97 10.60 -7.82
CA ARG A 165 -11.04 10.17 -6.88
C ARG A 165 -12.47 10.32 -7.39
N MET A 166 -12.71 10.60 -8.68
CA MET A 166 -14.06 10.94 -9.17
C MET A 166 -15.12 9.91 -8.80
N PHE A 167 -14.78 8.60 -8.84
CA PHE A 167 -15.68 7.49 -8.52
C PHE A 167 -15.13 6.58 -7.42
N ALA A 168 -14.20 7.07 -6.59
CA ALA A 168 -13.68 6.27 -5.48
C ALA A 168 -14.79 6.02 -4.45
N PHE A 169 -14.91 4.77 -4.01
CA PHE A 169 -15.98 4.26 -3.13
C PHE A 169 -17.41 4.50 -3.64
N SER A 170 -17.56 4.80 -4.93
CA SER A 170 -18.87 5.06 -5.56
C SER A 170 -19.54 3.76 -6.00
N LYS A 171 -20.89 3.80 -6.08
CA LYS A 171 -21.70 2.75 -6.72
C LYS A 171 -21.69 2.83 -8.25
N PHE A 172 -21.10 3.86 -8.83
CA PHE A 172 -21.10 4.12 -10.26
C PHE A 172 -20.54 2.95 -11.08
N ASN A 173 -21.33 2.48 -12.06
CA ASN A 173 -20.92 1.44 -13.01
C ASN A 173 -21.62 1.61 -14.37
N LYS A 174 -21.73 2.85 -14.87
CA LYS A 174 -22.32 3.14 -16.18
C LYS A 174 -21.23 3.27 -17.26
N ASN A 175 -21.66 3.16 -18.51
CA ASN A 175 -20.78 3.24 -19.67
C ASN A 175 -20.23 4.67 -19.84
N ILE A 176 -18.91 4.79 -19.88
CA ILE A 176 -18.16 6.04 -20.13
C ILE A 176 -17.08 5.84 -21.21
N SER A 177 -17.22 4.81 -22.03
CA SER A 177 -16.28 4.48 -23.12
C SER A 177 -16.11 5.61 -24.14
N ASN A 178 -17.16 6.43 -24.32
CA ASN A 178 -17.18 7.56 -25.25
C ASN A 178 -16.51 8.84 -24.72
N TRP A 179 -16.08 8.85 -23.45
CA TRP A 179 -15.41 10.02 -22.89
C TRP A 179 -14.08 10.29 -23.58
N ASN A 180 -13.86 11.56 -23.95
CA ASN A 180 -12.57 12.02 -24.42
C ASN A 180 -11.69 12.39 -23.22
N VAL A 181 -10.76 11.50 -22.87
CA VAL A 181 -9.81 11.71 -21.77
C VAL A 181 -8.43 12.17 -22.22
N ALA A 182 -8.26 12.58 -23.49
CA ALA A 182 -6.95 12.91 -24.07
C ALA A 182 -6.24 14.08 -23.37
N LYS A 183 -6.95 14.95 -22.63
CA LYS A 183 -6.34 16.03 -21.84
C LYS A 183 -6.25 15.75 -20.34
N VAL A 184 -6.70 14.57 -19.89
CA VAL A 184 -6.62 14.18 -18.49
C VAL A 184 -5.16 13.94 -18.13
N ILE A 185 -4.73 14.57 -17.05
CA ILE A 185 -3.37 14.47 -16.52
C ILE A 185 -3.35 13.55 -15.29
N ASN A 186 -4.39 13.64 -14.45
CA ASN A 186 -4.43 12.99 -13.15
C ASN A 186 -5.67 12.07 -13.00
N MET A 187 -5.42 10.76 -12.93
CA MET A 187 -6.42 9.70 -12.69
C MET A 187 -6.25 9.02 -11.31
N LYS A 188 -5.47 9.63 -10.40
CA LYS A 188 -5.19 9.10 -9.07
C LYS A 188 -6.47 8.66 -8.35
N TYR A 189 -6.53 7.40 -7.94
CA TYR A 189 -7.65 6.78 -7.23
C TYR A 189 -9.01 6.91 -7.92
N MET A 190 -9.09 7.12 -9.23
CA MET A 190 -10.38 7.39 -9.91
C MET A 190 -11.44 6.31 -9.61
N PHE A 191 -11.05 5.04 -9.51
CA PHE A 191 -11.92 3.89 -9.23
C PHE A 191 -11.50 3.09 -7.99
N TRP A 192 -10.85 3.73 -7.00
CA TRP A 192 -10.49 3.07 -5.74
C TRP A 192 -11.74 2.53 -5.04
N ASN A 193 -11.75 1.23 -4.74
CA ASN A 193 -12.84 0.51 -4.08
C ASN A 193 -14.19 0.73 -4.78
N SER A 194 -14.16 0.79 -6.11
CA SER A 194 -15.33 0.98 -6.96
C SER A 194 -15.84 -0.35 -7.51
N LYS A 195 -17.15 -0.42 -7.77
CA LYS A 195 -17.80 -1.51 -8.53
C LYS A 195 -17.66 -1.35 -10.05
N PHE A 196 -17.01 -0.28 -10.52
CA PHE A 196 -16.86 0.01 -11.93
C PHE A 196 -16.13 -1.11 -12.68
N ASN A 197 -16.74 -1.60 -13.76
CA ASN A 197 -16.18 -2.63 -14.64
C ASN A 197 -16.60 -2.45 -16.11
N SER A 198 -16.91 -1.21 -16.52
CA SER A 198 -17.30 -0.90 -17.90
C SER A 198 -16.07 -0.73 -18.81
N ASP A 199 -16.28 -0.87 -20.12
CA ASP A 199 -15.21 -0.72 -21.11
C ASP A 199 -14.63 0.70 -21.14
N ILE A 200 -13.31 0.79 -21.06
CA ILE A 200 -12.49 2.01 -21.15
C ILE A 200 -11.25 1.79 -22.05
N SER A 201 -11.27 0.73 -22.87
CA SER A 201 -10.16 0.33 -23.74
C SER A 201 -9.81 1.40 -24.79
N LYS A 202 -10.78 2.21 -25.19
CA LYS A 202 -10.64 3.27 -26.22
C LYS A 202 -10.11 4.60 -25.70
N TRP A 203 -9.88 4.71 -24.39
CA TRP A 203 -9.39 5.95 -23.79
C TRP A 203 -7.97 6.28 -24.26
N ASN A 204 -7.79 7.50 -24.74
CA ASN A 204 -6.45 8.03 -25.03
C ASN A 204 -5.81 8.54 -23.73
N THR A 205 -4.91 7.74 -23.15
CA THR A 205 -4.22 8.03 -21.89
C THR A 205 -2.85 8.69 -22.05
N SER A 206 -2.47 9.12 -23.26
CA SER A 206 -1.11 9.59 -23.56
C SER A 206 -0.61 10.78 -22.73
N ASN A 207 -1.52 11.58 -22.17
CA ASN A 207 -1.19 12.74 -21.33
C ASN A 207 -1.33 12.47 -19.82
N VAL A 208 -1.78 11.27 -19.42
CA VAL A 208 -1.89 10.91 -18.01
C VAL A 208 -0.50 10.70 -17.45
N ASN A 209 -0.18 11.38 -16.36
CA ASN A 209 1.11 11.21 -15.66
C ASN A 209 0.97 10.52 -14.30
N ASN A 210 -0.24 10.49 -13.72
CA ASN A 210 -0.51 9.91 -12.42
C ASN A 210 -1.69 8.94 -12.45
N MET A 211 -1.41 7.65 -12.23
CA MET A 211 -2.37 6.55 -12.12
C MET A 211 -2.34 5.88 -10.74
N GLN A 212 -1.78 6.56 -9.73
CA GLN A 212 -1.65 6.05 -8.36
C GLN A 212 -2.99 5.50 -7.86
N GLY A 213 -3.01 4.21 -7.50
CA GLY A 213 -4.17 3.52 -6.94
C GLY A 213 -5.46 3.60 -7.75
N MET A 214 -5.38 3.84 -9.06
CA MET A 214 -6.58 4.01 -9.91
C MET A 214 -7.59 2.87 -9.74
N PHE A 215 -7.12 1.62 -9.59
CA PHE A 215 -7.92 0.41 -9.42
C PHE A 215 -7.64 -0.32 -8.09
N TYR A 216 -7.17 0.38 -7.06
CA TYR A 216 -6.94 -0.18 -5.73
C TYR A 216 -8.26 -0.75 -5.15
N TYR A 217 -8.30 -1.97 -4.64
CA TYR A 217 -9.54 -2.70 -4.22
C TYR A 217 -10.65 -2.74 -5.30
N SER A 218 -10.31 -2.62 -6.59
CA SER A 218 -11.32 -2.59 -7.66
C SER A 218 -11.66 -3.99 -8.19
N LYS A 219 -12.91 -4.16 -8.61
CA LYS A 219 -13.38 -5.32 -9.40
C LYS A 219 -13.08 -5.20 -10.90
N PHE A 220 -12.48 -4.09 -11.33
CA PHE A 220 -12.18 -3.84 -12.74
C PHE A 220 -11.25 -4.92 -13.30
N ASN A 221 -11.66 -5.53 -14.42
CA ASN A 221 -10.87 -6.54 -15.14
C ASN A 221 -11.04 -6.42 -16.67
N GLY A 222 -11.29 -5.20 -17.16
CA GLY A 222 -11.44 -4.87 -18.57
C GLY A 222 -10.10 -4.73 -19.29
N ASP A 223 -10.13 -4.79 -20.63
CA ASP A 223 -8.93 -4.62 -21.46
C ASP A 223 -8.45 -3.16 -21.46
N ILE A 224 -7.18 -2.98 -21.09
CA ILE A 224 -6.44 -1.70 -21.10
C ILE A 224 -5.06 -1.86 -21.76
N SER A 225 -4.86 -2.93 -22.52
CA SER A 225 -3.59 -3.25 -23.21
C SER A 225 -3.15 -2.16 -24.19
N LYS A 226 -4.11 -1.40 -24.73
CA LYS A 226 -3.88 -0.32 -25.72
C LYS A 226 -3.62 1.05 -25.11
N TRP A 227 -3.65 1.17 -23.78
CA TRP A 227 -3.36 2.44 -23.13
C TRP A 227 -1.92 2.88 -23.37
N ASN A 228 -1.74 4.19 -23.61
CA ASN A 228 -0.42 4.77 -23.72
C ASN A 228 0.03 5.30 -22.34
N THR A 229 0.97 4.58 -21.73
CA THR A 229 1.52 4.91 -20.41
C THR A 229 2.85 5.67 -20.45
N SER A 230 3.34 6.10 -21.62
CA SER A 230 4.67 6.70 -21.78
C SER A 230 4.89 8.02 -21.03
N SER A 231 3.82 8.62 -20.52
CA SER A 231 3.85 9.85 -19.71
C SER A 231 3.67 9.59 -18.21
N VAL A 232 3.32 8.35 -17.83
CA VAL A 232 3.05 7.98 -16.44
C VAL A 232 4.36 7.84 -15.67
N ASN A 233 4.46 8.56 -14.55
CA ASN A 233 5.59 8.47 -13.63
C ASN A 233 5.21 7.93 -12.24
N ASN A 234 3.91 7.82 -11.94
CA ASN A 234 3.40 7.28 -10.70
C ASN A 234 2.29 6.25 -10.94
N MET A 235 2.59 4.98 -10.62
CA MET A 235 1.67 3.84 -10.67
C MET A 235 1.53 3.14 -9.31
N GLN A 236 1.93 3.81 -8.23
CA GLN A 236 1.94 3.22 -6.88
C GLN A 236 0.56 2.65 -6.53
N GLY A 237 0.52 1.38 -6.13
CA GLY A 237 -0.70 0.69 -5.72
C GLY A 237 -1.80 0.58 -6.78
N MET A 238 -1.51 0.80 -8.08
CA MET A 238 -2.55 0.89 -9.12
C MET A 238 -3.52 -0.31 -9.11
N PHE A 239 -3.02 -1.52 -8.87
CA PHE A 239 -3.78 -2.78 -8.86
C PHE A 239 -3.70 -3.54 -7.53
N SER A 240 -3.37 -2.88 -6.44
CA SER A 240 -3.35 -3.56 -5.13
C SER A 240 -4.76 -3.99 -4.71
N TYR A 241 -4.90 -5.22 -4.20
CA TYR A 241 -6.18 -5.86 -3.89
C TYR A 241 -7.17 -5.91 -5.06
N SER A 242 -6.68 -5.80 -6.30
CA SER A 242 -7.51 -5.80 -7.51
C SER A 242 -7.75 -7.21 -8.05
N GLN A 243 -8.89 -7.39 -8.71
CA GLN A 243 -9.19 -8.60 -9.52
C GLN A 243 -8.57 -8.56 -10.93
N PHE A 244 -7.86 -7.49 -11.26
CA PHE A 244 -7.27 -7.28 -12.58
C PHE A 244 -6.25 -8.36 -12.93
N ASN A 245 -6.46 -9.04 -14.07
CA ASN A 245 -5.56 -10.04 -14.65
C ASN A 245 -5.68 -10.03 -16.18
N ARG A 246 -5.16 -8.97 -16.81
CA ARG A 246 -5.15 -8.78 -18.28
C ARG A 246 -3.79 -8.33 -18.77
N ASP A 247 -3.52 -8.57 -20.05
CA ASP A 247 -2.25 -8.21 -20.70
C ASP A 247 -1.99 -6.69 -20.64
N ILE A 248 -0.82 -6.35 -20.09
CA ILE A 248 -0.26 -5.00 -20.01
C ILE A 248 1.23 -5.00 -20.38
N ASN A 249 1.71 -6.05 -21.05
CA ASN A 249 3.13 -6.20 -21.39
C ASN A 249 3.64 -5.12 -22.36
N LYS A 250 2.72 -4.49 -23.11
CA LYS A 250 3.02 -3.42 -24.09
C LYS A 250 3.09 -2.03 -23.46
N TRP A 251 2.81 -1.90 -22.16
CA TRP A 251 2.89 -0.62 -21.49
C TRP A 251 4.33 -0.10 -21.44
N ASN A 252 4.48 1.18 -21.76
CA ASN A 252 5.75 1.87 -21.55
C ASN A 252 5.78 2.41 -20.11
N ILE A 253 6.62 1.81 -19.28
CA ILE A 253 6.83 2.19 -17.88
C ILE A 253 8.16 2.92 -17.64
N SER A 254 8.87 3.34 -18.71
CA SER A 254 10.25 3.81 -18.62
C SER A 254 10.42 5.10 -17.81
N LYS A 255 9.35 5.79 -17.41
CA LYS A 255 9.38 6.98 -16.54
C LYS A 255 8.94 6.69 -15.11
N VAL A 256 8.52 5.46 -14.81
CA VAL A 256 8.06 5.08 -13.48
C VAL A 256 9.27 4.85 -12.58
N THR A 257 9.32 5.55 -11.45
CA THR A 257 10.38 5.39 -10.45
C THR A 257 9.92 4.64 -9.19
N ASP A 258 8.60 4.52 -9.01
CA ASP A 258 7.97 3.93 -7.82
C ASP A 258 6.89 2.92 -8.22
N MET A 259 7.14 1.64 -7.90
CA MET A 259 6.21 0.53 -8.08
C MET A 259 5.67 0.00 -6.74
N THR A 260 5.79 0.78 -5.66
CA THR A 260 5.35 0.35 -4.33
C THR A 260 3.90 -0.12 -4.35
N ASN A 261 3.65 -1.31 -3.82
CA ASN A 261 2.35 -1.98 -3.76
C ASN A 261 1.64 -2.22 -5.12
N MET A 262 2.29 -2.06 -6.29
CA MET A 262 1.58 -2.04 -7.59
C MET A 262 0.61 -3.22 -7.78
N PHE A 263 1.01 -4.44 -7.39
CA PHE A 263 0.23 -5.68 -7.46
C PHE A 263 0.09 -6.40 -6.10
N SER A 264 0.23 -5.68 -4.99
CA SER A 264 0.10 -6.26 -3.64
C SER A 264 -1.31 -6.80 -3.42
N TYR A 265 -1.46 -8.04 -2.95
CA TYR A 265 -2.73 -8.78 -2.80
C TYR A 265 -3.54 -8.91 -4.11
N SER A 266 -2.89 -8.79 -5.27
CA SER A 266 -3.55 -8.88 -6.57
C SER A 266 -3.67 -10.32 -7.08
N LEU A 267 -4.68 -10.56 -7.92
CA LEU A 267 -4.80 -11.79 -8.71
C LEU A 267 -3.91 -11.80 -9.97
N PHE A 268 -3.23 -10.70 -10.27
CA PHE A 268 -2.43 -10.52 -11.47
C PHE A 268 -1.32 -11.58 -11.62
N ASN A 269 -1.27 -12.23 -12.77
CA ASN A 269 -0.27 -13.22 -13.15
C ASN A 269 0.01 -13.22 -14.67
N GLU A 270 -0.16 -12.08 -15.34
CA GLU A 270 0.10 -11.94 -16.78
C GLU A 270 1.55 -11.54 -17.06
N ASN A 271 1.96 -11.66 -18.32
CA ASN A 271 3.33 -11.34 -18.74
C ASN A 271 3.64 -9.83 -18.62
N ILE A 272 4.78 -9.51 -18.00
CA ILE A 272 5.36 -8.17 -17.86
C ILE A 272 6.89 -8.16 -18.11
N SER A 273 7.40 -9.19 -18.80
CA SER A 273 8.83 -9.39 -19.02
C SER A 273 9.49 -8.28 -19.86
N ASN A 274 8.70 -7.56 -20.65
CA ASN A 274 9.21 -6.53 -21.59
C ASN A 274 9.24 -5.13 -20.99
N TRP A 275 8.86 -4.99 -19.72
CA TRP A 275 8.89 -3.71 -19.04
C TRP A 275 10.32 -3.20 -18.86
N ASN A 276 10.57 -1.96 -19.28
CA ASN A 276 11.83 -1.28 -19.00
C ASN A 276 11.83 -0.71 -17.58
N THR A 277 12.47 -1.42 -16.65
CA THR A 277 12.56 -1.08 -15.23
C THR A 277 13.78 -0.24 -14.86
N SER A 278 14.60 0.20 -15.83
CA SER A 278 15.89 0.84 -15.56
C SER A 278 15.81 2.12 -14.72
N ASN A 279 14.64 2.78 -14.65
CA ASN A 279 14.43 3.98 -13.83
C ASN A 279 13.72 3.71 -12.50
N VAL A 280 13.39 2.45 -12.19
CA VAL A 280 12.68 2.09 -10.96
C VAL A 280 13.64 2.16 -9.77
N ILE A 281 13.23 2.86 -8.72
CA ILE A 281 13.99 3.06 -7.48
C ILE A 281 13.38 2.23 -6.34
N ARG A 282 12.05 2.11 -6.29
CA ARG A 282 11.33 1.43 -5.20
C ARG A 282 10.39 0.34 -5.72
N MET A 283 10.59 -0.88 -5.24
CA MET A 283 9.75 -2.07 -5.51
C MET A 283 9.09 -2.60 -4.21
N THR A 284 9.05 -1.80 -3.15
CA THR A 284 8.46 -2.16 -1.85
C THR A 284 7.08 -2.77 -2.00
N ARG A 285 6.90 -3.99 -1.48
CA ARG A 285 5.63 -4.72 -1.49
C ARG A 285 4.98 -4.93 -2.87
N MET A 286 5.73 -4.88 -3.97
CA MET A 286 5.15 -4.89 -5.32
C MET A 286 4.27 -6.12 -5.58
N PHE A 287 4.66 -7.30 -5.09
CA PHE A 287 3.98 -8.59 -5.25
C PHE A 287 3.67 -9.30 -3.91
N THR A 288 3.59 -8.57 -2.79
CA THR A 288 3.21 -9.16 -1.49
C THR A 288 1.83 -9.81 -1.58
N PHE A 289 1.66 -11.04 -1.08
CA PHE A 289 0.41 -11.82 -1.20
C PHE A 289 -0.14 -11.97 -2.64
N SER A 290 0.72 -11.79 -3.65
CA SER A 290 0.33 -11.90 -5.06
C SER A 290 0.40 -13.34 -5.56
N LYS A 291 -0.44 -13.66 -6.55
CA LYS A 291 -0.35 -14.90 -7.34
C LYS A 291 0.71 -14.86 -8.44
N PHE A 292 1.39 -13.73 -8.61
CA PHE A 292 2.36 -13.52 -9.68
C PHE A 292 3.53 -14.51 -9.59
N ASN A 293 3.79 -15.22 -10.69
CA ASN A 293 4.95 -16.10 -10.88
C ASN A 293 5.51 -16.01 -12.31
N GLY A 294 5.35 -14.86 -12.96
CA GLY A 294 5.83 -14.61 -14.32
C GLY A 294 7.33 -14.35 -14.40
N ASP A 295 7.89 -14.42 -15.61
CA ASP A 295 9.32 -14.15 -15.86
C ASP A 295 9.62 -12.64 -15.76
N ILE A 296 10.54 -12.30 -14.85
CA ILE A 296 11.08 -10.96 -14.60
C ILE A 296 12.62 -10.99 -14.58
N SER A 297 13.23 -12.03 -15.13
CA SER A 297 14.69 -12.22 -15.14
C SER A 297 15.44 -11.16 -15.96
N LYS A 298 14.75 -10.47 -16.87
CA LYS A 298 15.29 -9.43 -17.75
C LYS A 298 15.13 -8.00 -17.23
N TRP A 299 14.50 -7.84 -16.07
CA TRP A 299 14.36 -6.52 -15.47
C TRP A 299 15.72 -5.96 -15.08
N ASP A 300 15.94 -4.69 -15.41
CA ASP A 300 17.07 -3.91 -14.92
C ASP A 300 16.74 -3.39 -13.52
N THR A 301 17.49 -3.85 -12.52
CA THR A 301 17.33 -3.49 -11.11
C THR A 301 18.45 -2.61 -10.58
N SER A 302 19.37 -2.14 -11.44
CA SER A 302 20.61 -1.46 -11.04
C SER A 302 20.37 -0.15 -10.27
N ASN A 303 19.21 0.49 -10.45
CA ASN A 303 18.78 1.69 -9.72
C ASN A 303 17.85 1.42 -8.52
N VAL A 304 17.47 0.17 -8.27
CA VAL A 304 16.56 -0.17 -7.18
C VAL A 304 17.29 -0.10 -5.86
N THR A 305 16.76 0.70 -4.93
CA THR A 305 17.34 0.88 -3.59
C THR A 305 16.53 0.20 -2.49
N ASN A 306 15.24 -0.11 -2.75
CA ASN A 306 14.34 -0.73 -1.79
C ASN A 306 13.51 -1.85 -2.43
N MET A 307 13.69 -3.08 -1.92
CA MET A 307 12.97 -4.29 -2.30
C MET A 307 12.21 -4.91 -1.11
N SER A 308 11.96 -4.13 -0.05
CA SER A 308 11.34 -4.70 1.15
C SER A 308 9.96 -5.28 0.86
N GLU A 309 9.74 -6.49 1.35
CA GLU A 309 8.52 -7.29 1.20
C GLU A 309 8.08 -7.55 -0.24
N MET A 310 8.95 -7.35 -1.25
CA MET A 310 8.56 -7.42 -2.66
C MET A 310 7.78 -8.71 -2.99
N PHE A 311 8.18 -9.85 -2.43
CA PHE A 311 7.56 -11.15 -2.60
C PHE A 311 7.11 -11.79 -1.27
N SER A 312 6.88 -11.01 -0.21
CA SER A 312 6.35 -11.57 1.06
C SER A 312 5.01 -12.27 0.81
N ASP A 313 4.84 -13.48 1.34
CA ASP A 313 3.64 -14.30 1.20
C ASP A 313 3.24 -14.57 -0.27
N SER A 314 4.22 -14.55 -1.17
CA SER A 314 4.03 -14.77 -2.61
C SER A 314 4.31 -16.22 -3.04
N GLN A 315 3.67 -16.65 -4.13
CA GLN A 315 4.00 -17.91 -4.81
C GLN A 315 5.23 -17.82 -5.72
N PHE A 316 5.83 -16.63 -5.84
CA PHE A 316 6.95 -16.38 -6.74
C PHE A 316 8.16 -17.28 -6.44
N ASN A 317 8.65 -17.97 -7.47
CA ASN A 317 9.86 -18.78 -7.44
C ASN A 317 10.64 -18.68 -8.78
N GLY A 318 10.51 -17.54 -9.47
CA GLY A 318 11.17 -17.28 -10.75
C GLY A 318 12.67 -16.99 -10.60
N ASN A 319 13.45 -17.27 -11.64
CA ASN A 319 14.89 -17.02 -11.64
C ASN A 319 15.20 -15.51 -11.71
N ILE A 320 15.88 -15.00 -10.69
CA ILE A 320 16.31 -13.60 -10.55
C ILE A 320 17.82 -13.49 -10.27
N SER A 321 18.58 -14.52 -10.60
CA SER A 321 20.05 -14.58 -10.41
C SER A 321 20.81 -13.46 -11.14
N LYS A 322 20.21 -12.90 -12.21
CA LYS A 322 20.80 -11.86 -13.06
C LYS A 322 20.51 -10.43 -12.60
N TRP A 323 19.73 -10.26 -11.54
CA TRP A 323 19.42 -8.93 -11.03
C TRP A 323 20.68 -8.27 -10.46
N ASP A 324 20.86 -6.99 -10.80
CA ASP A 324 21.85 -6.13 -10.17
C ASP A 324 21.27 -5.58 -8.87
N THR A 325 21.77 -6.07 -7.73
CA THR A 325 21.35 -5.65 -6.39
C THR A 325 22.33 -4.65 -5.76
N SER A 326 23.33 -4.17 -6.50
CA SER A 326 24.42 -3.36 -5.95
C SER A 326 23.96 -2.04 -5.32
N SER A 327 22.83 -1.48 -5.76
CA SER A 327 22.25 -0.26 -5.18
C SER A 327 21.26 -0.53 -4.04
N VAL A 328 20.90 -1.78 -3.77
CA VAL A 328 19.86 -2.13 -2.80
C VAL A 328 20.36 -1.88 -1.39
N THR A 329 19.55 -1.19 -0.59
CA THR A 329 19.84 -0.88 0.82
C THR A 329 18.88 -1.58 1.79
N ASP A 330 17.70 -1.99 1.33
CA ASP A 330 16.65 -2.59 2.14
C ASP A 330 16.01 -3.80 1.42
N MET A 331 16.17 -4.97 2.04
CA MET A 331 15.61 -6.27 1.63
C MET A 331 14.73 -6.87 2.73
N TRP A 332 14.25 -6.05 3.68
CA TRP A 332 13.43 -6.52 4.79
C TRP A 332 12.25 -7.35 4.30
N GLY A 333 12.12 -8.58 4.80
CA GLY A 333 11.01 -9.46 4.48
C GLY A 333 10.82 -9.79 2.99
N MET A 334 11.83 -9.58 2.12
CA MET A 334 11.67 -9.69 0.66
C MET A 334 11.02 -11.01 0.21
N PHE A 335 11.37 -12.13 0.86
CA PHE A 335 10.87 -13.49 0.59
C PHE A 335 10.18 -14.13 1.80
N ARG A 336 9.75 -13.34 2.78
CA ARG A 336 9.08 -13.85 3.99
C ARG A 336 7.87 -14.69 3.62
N ASN A 337 7.76 -15.90 4.14
CA ASN A 337 6.66 -16.84 3.88
C ASN A 337 6.37 -17.05 2.38
N SER A 338 7.41 -16.96 1.54
CA SER A 338 7.31 -17.20 0.09
C SER A 338 7.85 -18.58 -0.30
N ASN A 339 7.49 -19.05 -1.49
CA ASN A 339 8.01 -20.30 -2.06
C ASN A 339 9.41 -20.19 -2.70
N PHE A 340 10.07 -19.03 -2.56
CA PHE A 340 11.31 -18.74 -3.27
C PHE A 340 12.48 -19.63 -2.79
N ASN A 341 13.15 -20.30 -3.73
CA ASN A 341 14.33 -21.11 -3.48
C ASN A 341 15.28 -21.17 -4.70
N GLN A 342 15.44 -20.05 -5.41
CA GLN A 342 16.34 -19.95 -6.57
C GLN A 342 17.74 -19.48 -6.16
N ASP A 343 18.71 -19.69 -7.03
CA ASP A 343 20.09 -19.22 -6.83
C ASP A 343 20.19 -17.69 -6.89
N ILE A 344 20.76 -17.12 -5.82
CA ILE A 344 21.04 -15.70 -5.61
C ILE A 344 22.47 -15.48 -5.09
N SER A 345 23.35 -16.48 -5.26
CA SER A 345 24.75 -16.44 -4.82
C SER A 345 25.55 -15.28 -5.44
N ASN A 346 25.17 -14.84 -6.64
CA ASN A 346 25.85 -13.78 -7.39
C ASN A 346 25.38 -12.36 -7.03
N TRP A 347 24.42 -12.20 -6.12
CA TRP A 347 23.92 -10.89 -5.73
C TRP A 347 24.99 -10.08 -4.99
N ASN A 348 25.14 -8.82 -5.38
CA ASN A 348 25.96 -7.85 -4.66
C ASN A 348 25.10 -7.23 -3.54
N VAL A 349 25.36 -7.63 -2.30
CA VAL A 349 24.65 -7.12 -1.11
C VAL A 349 25.47 -6.12 -0.30
N TYR A 350 26.58 -5.60 -0.84
CA TYR A 350 27.48 -4.71 -0.11
C TYR A 350 26.79 -3.48 0.46
N ASN A 351 25.82 -2.88 -0.25
CA ASN A 351 25.11 -1.70 0.20
C ASN A 351 23.87 -1.99 1.08
N VAL A 352 23.53 -3.27 1.27
CA VAL A 352 22.34 -3.68 2.03
C VAL A 352 22.56 -3.40 3.51
N LYS A 353 21.63 -2.65 4.11
CA LYS A 353 21.62 -2.33 5.54
C LYS A 353 20.62 -3.18 6.32
N ASN A 354 19.53 -3.60 5.68
CA ASN A 354 18.44 -4.33 6.32
C ASN A 354 18.10 -5.62 5.56
N MET A 355 18.33 -6.77 6.20
CA MET A 355 17.97 -8.12 5.76
C MET A 355 17.00 -8.80 6.73
N GLY A 356 16.41 -8.03 7.66
CA GLY A 356 15.51 -8.60 8.67
C GLY A 356 14.35 -9.35 8.03
N TYR A 357 14.05 -10.55 8.54
CA TYR A 357 13.00 -11.44 8.07
C TYR A 357 13.06 -11.84 6.59
N MET A 358 14.17 -11.58 5.89
CA MET A 358 14.26 -11.76 4.43
C MET A 358 13.76 -13.13 3.96
N PHE A 359 14.12 -14.21 4.67
CA PHE A 359 13.74 -15.59 4.36
C PHE A 359 12.86 -16.23 5.44
N CYS A 360 12.35 -15.47 6.41
CA CYS A 360 11.54 -16.02 7.49
C CYS A 360 10.38 -16.85 6.94
N LEU A 361 10.16 -18.08 7.43
CA LEU A 361 9.12 -19.02 6.96
C LEU A 361 9.26 -19.46 5.48
N SER A 362 10.39 -19.22 4.83
CA SER A 362 10.66 -19.65 3.45
C SER A 362 11.37 -21.02 3.41
N PRO A 363 11.20 -21.83 2.34
CA PRO A 363 11.98 -23.04 2.13
C PRO A 363 13.42 -22.77 1.64
N PHE A 364 13.82 -21.49 1.53
CA PHE A 364 15.12 -21.09 1.01
C PHE A 364 16.29 -21.78 1.73
N ASN A 365 17.15 -22.44 0.95
CA ASN A 365 18.38 -23.08 1.41
C ASN A 365 19.53 -22.91 0.39
N GLY A 366 19.51 -21.83 -0.39
CA GLY A 366 20.51 -21.54 -1.42
C GLY A 366 21.83 -21.05 -0.82
N ASN A 367 22.95 -21.34 -1.50
CA ASN A 367 24.27 -20.90 -1.06
C ASN A 367 24.42 -19.38 -1.19
N ILE A 368 24.73 -18.72 -0.07
CA ILE A 368 24.94 -17.27 0.05
C ILE A 368 26.22 -16.95 0.83
N SER A 369 27.18 -17.89 0.86
CA SER A 369 28.45 -17.73 1.58
C SER A 369 29.30 -16.59 1.00
N SER A 370 29.14 -16.28 -0.29
CA SER A 370 29.85 -15.24 -1.03
C SER A 370 29.41 -13.81 -0.70
N TRP A 371 28.31 -13.63 0.05
CA TRP A 371 27.74 -12.33 0.32
C TRP A 371 28.62 -11.48 1.24
N ASN A 372 28.93 -10.26 0.81
CA ASN A 372 29.60 -9.28 1.67
C ASN A 372 28.59 -8.55 2.55
N THR A 373 28.42 -9.00 3.79
CA THR A 373 27.47 -8.46 4.77
C THR A 373 28.01 -7.29 5.59
N SER A 374 29.18 -6.72 5.26
CA SER A 374 29.89 -5.78 6.14
C SER A 374 29.10 -4.49 6.46
N ASN A 375 28.13 -4.09 5.65
CA ASN A 375 27.29 -2.91 5.90
C ASN A 375 25.90 -3.24 6.49
N VAL A 376 25.60 -4.52 6.70
CA VAL A 376 24.31 -4.94 7.25
C VAL A 376 24.23 -4.53 8.72
N THR A 377 23.09 -3.93 9.09
CA THR A 377 22.81 -3.45 10.46
C THR A 377 21.62 -4.18 11.09
N TYR A 378 20.72 -4.75 10.29
CA TYR A 378 19.55 -5.52 10.74
C TYR A 378 19.50 -6.90 10.07
N MET A 379 19.54 -7.95 10.88
CA MET A 379 19.38 -9.37 10.51
C MET A 379 18.29 -10.08 11.33
N THR A 380 17.48 -9.33 12.09
CA THR A 380 16.37 -9.85 12.91
C THR A 380 15.53 -10.85 12.14
N GLY A 381 15.41 -12.08 12.64
CA GLY A 381 14.52 -13.11 12.11
C GLY A 381 14.83 -13.56 10.68
N MET A 382 16.01 -13.27 10.13
CA MET A 382 16.33 -13.51 8.71
C MET A 382 16.03 -14.96 8.27
N PHE A 383 16.35 -15.95 9.11
CA PHE A 383 16.15 -17.38 8.88
C PHE A 383 15.17 -18.02 9.89
N GLN A 384 14.33 -17.22 10.55
CA GLN A 384 13.36 -17.73 11.52
C GLN A 384 12.40 -18.73 10.86
N LYS A 385 12.24 -19.92 11.47
CA LYS A 385 11.37 -20.99 10.98
C LYS A 385 11.68 -21.43 9.54
N THR A 386 12.98 -21.57 9.21
CA THR A 386 13.44 -22.00 7.86
C THR A 386 14.20 -23.33 7.91
N HIS A 387 14.37 -23.95 6.74
CA HIS A 387 15.26 -25.10 6.55
C HIS A 387 16.70 -24.70 6.17
N PHE A 388 17.05 -23.42 6.29
CA PHE A 388 18.36 -22.91 5.89
C PHE A 388 19.47 -23.56 6.71
N ASN A 389 20.46 -24.13 6.02
CA ASN A 389 21.63 -24.75 6.64
C ASN A 389 22.90 -24.66 5.77
N GLN A 390 23.10 -23.52 5.09
CA GLN A 390 24.31 -23.30 4.29
C GLN A 390 25.41 -22.64 5.13
N ASN A 391 26.66 -22.76 4.69
CA ASN A 391 27.79 -22.12 5.37
C ASN A 391 27.74 -20.60 5.23
N ILE A 392 27.78 -19.91 6.36
CA ILE A 392 27.83 -18.44 6.49
C ILE A 392 28.85 -17.99 7.55
N SER A 393 29.84 -18.85 7.85
CA SER A 393 30.92 -18.56 8.81
C SER A 393 31.66 -17.26 8.46
N ASP A 394 31.87 -17.03 7.17
CA ASP A 394 32.71 -15.95 6.65
C ASP A 394 31.99 -14.58 6.60
N TRP A 395 30.73 -14.52 7.05
CA TRP A 395 29.98 -13.28 7.07
C TRP A 395 30.55 -12.28 8.06
N ASN A 396 30.72 -11.04 7.61
CA ASN A 396 31.11 -9.94 8.48
C ASN A 396 29.88 -9.37 9.19
N THR A 397 29.79 -9.62 10.50
CA THR A 397 28.68 -9.16 11.36
C THR A 397 29.02 -7.94 12.20
N GLN A 398 30.20 -7.32 12.04
CA GLN A 398 30.68 -6.28 12.96
C GLN A 398 29.74 -5.08 13.04
N ASN A 399 28.98 -4.76 11.99
CA ASN A 399 28.06 -3.62 11.96
C ASN A 399 26.62 -3.99 12.31
N VAL A 400 26.33 -5.27 12.58
CA VAL A 400 24.99 -5.73 12.91
C VAL A 400 24.62 -5.26 14.31
N LYS A 401 23.51 -4.53 14.39
CA LYS A 401 22.95 -4.01 15.66
C LYS A 401 21.80 -4.85 16.17
N TYR A 402 21.05 -5.48 15.26
CA TYR A 402 19.84 -6.23 15.57
C TYR A 402 19.84 -7.57 14.86
N MET A 403 19.89 -8.65 15.64
CA MET A 403 19.95 -10.05 15.18
C MET A 403 18.97 -10.94 15.98
N TYR A 404 17.90 -10.36 16.53
CA TYR A 404 16.92 -11.11 17.31
C TYR A 404 16.28 -12.23 16.49
N SER A 405 16.15 -13.41 17.08
CA SER A 405 15.47 -14.59 16.56
C SER A 405 15.92 -15.01 15.17
N MET A 406 17.15 -14.66 14.76
CA MET A 406 17.66 -14.94 13.41
C MET A 406 17.48 -16.40 13.02
N PHE A 407 17.74 -17.33 13.95
CA PHE A 407 17.64 -18.77 13.74
C PHE A 407 16.55 -19.45 14.57
N PHE A 408 15.63 -18.69 15.17
CA PHE A 408 14.56 -19.25 16.00
C PHE A 408 13.72 -20.26 15.20
N GLU A 409 13.65 -21.49 15.71
CA GLU A 409 12.99 -22.64 15.05
C GLU A 409 13.52 -22.94 13.63
N SER A 410 14.78 -22.58 13.32
CA SER A 410 15.44 -22.97 12.07
C SER A 410 16.22 -24.28 12.18
N ASN A 411 16.63 -24.84 11.05
CA ASN A 411 17.52 -26.02 10.98
C ASN A 411 19.02 -25.69 11.02
N PHE A 412 19.39 -24.41 11.18
CA PHE A 412 20.78 -23.97 11.05
C PHE A 412 21.68 -24.59 12.14
N ASP A 413 22.77 -25.23 11.72
CA ASP A 413 23.78 -25.82 12.60
C ASP A 413 25.21 -25.43 12.23
N GLY A 414 25.36 -24.36 11.45
CA GLY A 414 26.65 -23.85 10.99
C GLY A 414 27.48 -23.17 12.09
N ASP A 415 28.78 -23.08 11.84
CA ASP A 415 29.73 -22.39 12.71
C ASP A 415 29.62 -20.87 12.55
N ILE A 416 29.54 -20.17 13.68
CA ILE A 416 29.50 -18.71 13.75
C ILE A 416 30.53 -18.14 14.74
N SER A 417 31.52 -18.95 15.14
CA SER A 417 32.52 -18.58 16.14
C SER A 417 33.34 -17.34 15.75
N ASP A 418 33.53 -17.11 14.46
CA ASP A 418 34.25 -15.95 13.92
C ASP A 418 33.41 -14.67 13.80
N TRP A 419 32.11 -14.74 14.12
CA TRP A 419 31.23 -13.57 14.06
C TRP A 419 31.55 -12.56 15.15
N ASN A 420 31.67 -11.29 14.78
CA ASN A 420 31.77 -10.19 15.73
C ASN A 420 30.36 -9.77 16.19
N LEU A 421 30.03 -10.05 17.46
CA LEU A 421 28.70 -9.80 18.05
C LEU A 421 28.68 -8.66 19.08
N ASN A 422 29.78 -7.90 19.19
CA ASN A 422 29.93 -6.88 20.24
C ASN A 422 29.02 -5.65 20.05
N ASN A 423 28.54 -5.42 18.82
CA ASN A 423 27.71 -4.27 18.48
C ASN A 423 26.20 -4.54 18.58
N LEU A 424 25.80 -5.74 19.04
CA LEU A 424 24.40 -6.07 19.23
C LEU A 424 23.79 -5.21 20.34
N ALA A 425 22.58 -4.69 20.09
CA ALA A 425 21.78 -3.97 21.08
C ALA A 425 21.12 -4.89 22.13
N HIS A 426 21.48 -6.18 22.13
CA HIS A 426 20.91 -7.23 22.95
C HIS A 426 21.91 -8.35 23.18
N SER A 427 21.60 -9.20 24.15
CA SER A 427 22.37 -10.41 24.43
C SER A 427 22.32 -11.42 23.27
N THR A 428 23.38 -12.22 23.13
CA THR A 428 23.60 -13.18 22.05
C THR A 428 22.64 -14.38 22.10
N ASP A 429 22.11 -14.73 23.28
CA ASP A 429 21.06 -15.75 23.44
C ASP A 429 19.82 -15.47 22.57
N LYS A 430 19.54 -14.19 22.29
CA LYS A 430 18.43 -13.78 21.44
C LYS A 430 18.62 -14.10 19.98
N ILE A 431 19.80 -14.53 19.52
CA ILE A 431 20.01 -14.99 18.13
C ILE A 431 19.27 -16.32 17.88
N CYS A 432 19.04 -17.10 18.94
CA CYS A 432 18.33 -18.39 18.93
C CYS A 432 18.99 -19.45 18.04
N ILE A 433 20.32 -19.59 18.13
CA ILE A 433 21.06 -20.65 17.44
C ILE A 433 20.52 -22.01 17.93
N PRO A 434 20.11 -22.90 17.02
CA PRO A 434 19.66 -24.24 17.37
C PRO A 434 20.74 -24.99 18.15
N ILE A 435 20.39 -25.45 19.36
CA ILE A 435 21.30 -26.20 20.23
C ILE A 435 21.50 -27.60 19.66
N LYS A 436 22.75 -28.01 19.39
CA LYS A 436 23.04 -29.34 18.86
C LYS A 436 23.74 -30.23 19.89
N TRP A 437 23.22 -31.45 19.97
CA TRP A 437 23.85 -32.55 20.67
C TRP A 437 24.83 -33.26 19.72
N VAL A 438 26.13 -33.16 19.97
CA VAL A 438 27.18 -33.89 19.26
C VAL A 438 27.32 -35.28 19.87
N VAL A 439 27.22 -36.33 19.06
CA VAL A 439 27.57 -37.69 19.51
C VAL A 439 29.08 -37.76 19.66
N VAL A 440 29.56 -37.99 20.87
CA VAL A 440 30.96 -38.29 21.14
C VAL A 440 31.08 -39.73 21.60
N GLU A 441 31.86 -40.50 20.86
CA GLU A 441 32.28 -41.84 21.29
C GLU A 441 33.43 -41.65 22.27
N VAL A 442 33.14 -41.87 23.55
CA VAL A 442 34.06 -41.56 24.64
C VAL A 442 34.86 -42.80 25.02
N ASN A 443 36.14 -42.81 24.69
CA ASN A 443 37.08 -43.77 25.29
C ASN A 443 37.40 -43.37 26.73
N LYS A 444 37.64 -44.35 27.60
CA LYS A 444 37.79 -44.18 29.06
C LYS A 444 38.79 -43.09 29.49
N LYS A 445 39.84 -42.83 28.70
CA LYS A 445 40.86 -41.79 28.94
C LYS A 445 40.46 -40.40 28.44
N ASP A 446 39.65 -40.32 27.39
CA ASP A 446 39.26 -39.05 26.77
C ASP A 446 38.20 -38.34 27.59
N VAL A 447 37.36 -39.10 28.31
CA VAL A 447 36.47 -38.54 29.34
C VAL A 447 37.30 -37.82 30.39
N GLU A 448 38.29 -38.45 31.03
CA GLU A 448 39.13 -37.80 32.05
C GLU A 448 39.79 -36.51 31.51
N CYS A 449 40.21 -36.48 30.24
CA CYS A 449 40.88 -35.32 29.63
C CYS A 449 39.92 -34.17 29.28
N CYS A 450 38.83 -34.44 28.56
CA CYS A 450 37.80 -33.43 28.24
C CYS A 450 37.07 -32.92 29.50
N VAL A 451 37.03 -33.73 30.56
CA VAL A 451 36.25 -33.43 31.76
C VAL A 451 37.03 -32.66 32.82
N LEU A 452 38.32 -32.95 33.00
CA LEU A 452 39.13 -32.41 34.11
C LEU A 452 40.02 -31.23 33.70
N LEU A 453 40.34 -31.05 32.42
CA LEU A 453 41.34 -30.06 31.99
C LEU A 453 40.78 -28.83 31.26
N GLN A 454 39.54 -28.88 30.75
CA GLN A 454 38.85 -27.72 30.16
C GLN A 454 37.34 -27.76 30.41
N PRO A 455 36.86 -27.36 31.61
CA PRO A 455 35.44 -27.15 31.81
C PRO A 455 34.99 -25.91 31.04
N ILE A 456 34.13 -26.09 30.03
CA ILE A 456 33.42 -24.99 29.38
C ILE A 456 32.10 -24.82 30.13
N GLU A 457 31.82 -23.61 30.65
CA GLU A 457 30.55 -23.32 31.33
C GLU A 457 29.36 -23.58 30.38
N ASN A 458 28.30 -24.25 30.89
CA ASN A 458 27.02 -24.55 30.21
C ASN A 458 26.97 -25.76 29.24
N GLU A 459 27.93 -26.69 29.27
CA GLU A 459 27.80 -27.97 28.56
C GLU A 459 26.90 -28.96 29.34
N PHE A 460 25.83 -29.44 28.69
CA PHE A 460 25.01 -30.55 29.20
C PHE A 460 25.42 -31.87 28.54
N ILE A 461 25.26 -32.98 29.26
CA ILE A 461 25.47 -34.33 28.72
C ILE A 461 24.13 -35.05 28.64
N LYS A 462 23.83 -35.67 27.51
CA LYS A 462 22.63 -36.48 27.32
C LYS A 462 23.00 -37.95 27.17
N CYS A 463 22.39 -38.78 28.02
CA CYS A 463 22.61 -40.21 27.98
C CYS A 463 21.97 -40.82 26.73
N SER A 464 22.75 -41.61 25.99
CA SER A 464 22.30 -42.24 24.75
C SER A 464 21.26 -43.34 24.94
N THR A 465 21.23 -43.97 26.12
CA THR A 465 20.31 -45.07 26.43
C THR A 465 18.97 -44.59 26.99
N CYS A 466 18.95 -43.54 27.83
CA CYS A 466 17.71 -43.05 28.46
C CYS A 466 17.25 -41.67 27.99
N ASN A 467 18.03 -41.01 27.12
CA ASN A 467 17.75 -39.70 26.56
C ASN A 467 17.61 -38.54 27.59
N LYS A 468 18.00 -38.75 28.85
CA LYS A 468 17.98 -37.71 29.90
C LYS A 468 19.26 -36.87 29.90
N CYS A 469 19.11 -35.57 30.17
CA CYS A 469 20.21 -34.61 30.27
C CYS A 469 20.63 -34.40 31.73
N PHE A 470 21.91 -34.13 31.99
CA PHE A 470 22.42 -33.75 33.30
C PHE A 470 23.61 -32.77 33.19
N ASP A 471 23.83 -32.01 34.27
CA ASP A 471 24.78 -30.91 34.38
C ASP A 471 26.21 -31.39 34.74
N ILE A 472 27.22 -30.64 34.28
CA ILE A 472 28.65 -30.78 34.57
C ILE A 472 29.00 -30.69 36.07
N TYR A 473 28.13 -30.17 36.95
CA TYR A 473 28.34 -30.20 38.41
C TYR A 473 28.02 -31.55 39.07
N VAL A 474 27.21 -32.41 38.42
CA VAL A 474 26.97 -33.80 38.86
C VAL A 474 28.19 -34.71 38.58
N LYS A 475 29.18 -34.17 37.85
CA LYS A 475 30.32 -34.85 37.21
C LYS A 475 31.38 -35.37 38.18
N GLU A 476 31.69 -34.68 39.29
CA GLU A 476 32.70 -35.17 40.25
C GLU A 476 32.29 -36.49 40.91
N ASN A 477 30.99 -36.65 41.23
CA ASN A 477 30.43 -37.90 41.71
C ASN A 477 30.26 -38.95 40.59
N TRP A 478 30.06 -38.51 39.35
CA TRP A 478 29.88 -39.36 38.15
C TRP A 478 31.18 -40.03 37.68
N ILE A 479 32.32 -39.32 37.69
CA ILE A 479 33.66 -39.89 37.38
C ILE A 479 34.02 -41.03 38.34
N ASN A 480 33.58 -40.90 39.59
CA ASN A 480 33.87 -41.86 40.65
C ASN A 480 33.02 -43.14 40.56
N ASN A 481 31.84 -43.11 39.92
CA ASN A 481 30.93 -44.26 39.82
C ASN A 481 30.86 -44.86 38.39
N LYS A 482 31.95 -45.56 38.05
CA LYS A 482 32.51 -45.83 36.71
C LYS A 482 31.72 -46.69 35.69
N LYS A 483 30.39 -46.90 35.76
CA LYS A 483 29.71 -47.81 34.78
C LYS A 483 28.28 -47.48 34.35
N SER A 484 27.62 -46.43 34.85
CA SER A 484 26.20 -46.18 34.53
C SER A 484 25.84 -44.70 34.39
N CYS A 485 24.68 -44.42 33.77
CA CYS A 485 24.15 -43.06 33.69
C CYS A 485 23.60 -42.61 35.05
N PRO A 486 23.93 -41.40 35.54
CA PRO A 486 23.49 -40.93 36.86
C PRO A 486 21.98 -40.68 36.94
N MET A 487 21.31 -40.52 35.78
CA MET A 487 19.87 -40.22 35.70
C MET A 487 18.98 -41.45 35.48
N CYS A 488 19.54 -42.60 35.12
CA CYS A 488 18.77 -43.83 34.87
C CYS A 488 19.41 -45.13 35.35
N THR A 489 20.63 -45.08 35.91
CA THR A 489 21.41 -46.20 36.46
C THR A 489 21.74 -47.36 35.49
N ILE A 490 21.33 -47.27 34.22
CA ILE A 490 21.64 -48.25 33.16
C ILE A 490 23.12 -48.17 32.77
N LYS A 491 23.73 -49.34 32.51
CA LYS A 491 25.10 -49.45 32.00
C LYS A 491 25.20 -48.94 30.56
N TRP A 492 26.28 -48.22 30.26
CA TRP A 492 26.50 -47.67 28.93
C TRP A 492 26.74 -48.79 27.91
N GLU A 493 25.84 -48.94 26.94
CA GLU A 493 26.11 -49.74 25.75
C GLU A 493 26.91 -48.89 24.76
N ASN A 494 28.06 -49.40 24.33
CA ASN A 494 28.92 -48.81 23.28
C ASN A 494 29.65 -47.49 23.61
N ASN A 495 29.72 -47.05 24.87
CA ASN A 495 30.49 -45.86 25.28
C ASN A 495 30.17 -44.56 24.49
N LYS A 496 28.94 -44.37 24.04
CA LYS A 496 28.53 -43.14 23.32
C LYS A 496 27.77 -42.20 24.24
N VAL A 497 28.20 -40.94 24.32
CA VAL A 497 27.49 -39.83 24.99
C VAL A 497 27.10 -38.78 23.95
N TYR A 498 26.09 -37.99 24.27
CA TYR A 498 25.78 -36.78 23.51
C TYR A 498 26.27 -35.58 24.32
N LEU A 499 27.14 -34.75 23.76
CA LEU A 499 27.59 -33.49 24.35
C LEU A 499 26.81 -32.34 23.72
N MET A 500 26.27 -31.46 24.54
CA MET A 500 25.68 -30.22 24.07
C MET A 500 26.82 -29.23 23.80
N LYS A 501 27.02 -28.86 22.54
CA LYS A 501 27.96 -27.79 22.16
C LYS A 501 27.23 -26.49 21.95
#